data_AF-A0A172TND6-F1
#
_entry.id   AF-A0A172TND6-F1
#
_cell.length_a   1.000
_cell.length_b   1.000
_cell.length_c   1.000
_cell.angle_alpha   90.00
_cell.angle_beta   90.00
_cell.angle_gamma   90.00
#
_symmetry.space_group_name_H-M   'P 1'
#
loop_
_entity.id
_entity.type
_entity.pdbx_description
1 polymer ?
#
loop_
_entity_poly.entity_id
_entity_poly.type
_entity_poly.pdbx_seq_one_letter_code
_entity_poly.pdbx_strand_id
1 'polypeptide(L)'
;MDDMFGQFEWIYRYAEVNKVQLTLLLLNAAGLFTLWYTYWKTRFIRLMRTTFERSNLYVTVTKPNKKVRKLYPRLTKLSDQDDPEYFVFEYAMPIGMTVKSFEEKKKHFETAFDAKALVSGEGLMLSIKIKKEKLIHSAA
;
A
#
# COMPACT_ATOMS: atom_id res chain seq x y z
N MET A 1 -7.10 16.10 -42.94
CA MET A 1 -5.80 15.85 -42.25
C MET A 1 -5.12 17.16 -41.85
N ASP A 2 -5.41 18.29 -42.52
CA ASP A 2 -4.75 19.58 -42.29
C ASP A 2 -5.06 20.23 -40.93
N ASP A 3 -6.23 19.94 -40.34
CA ASP A 3 -6.68 20.53 -39.07
C ASP A 3 -5.90 20.01 -37.84
N MET A 4 -5.38 18.77 -37.89
CA MET A 4 -4.58 18.22 -36.79
C MET A 4 -3.17 18.83 -36.77
N PHE A 5 -2.56 19.09 -37.93
CA PHE A 5 -1.23 19.69 -38.01
C PHE A 5 -1.20 21.12 -37.46
N GLY A 6 -2.24 21.93 -37.72
CA GLY A 6 -2.37 23.27 -37.16
C GLY A 6 -2.52 23.28 -35.62
N GLN A 7 -3.20 22.28 -35.06
CA GLN A 7 -3.32 22.12 -33.61
C GLN A 7 -1.99 21.71 -32.96
N PHE A 8 -1.22 20.82 -33.59
CA PHE A 8 0.12 20.43 -33.12
C PHE A 8 1.10 21.61 -33.10
N GLU A 9 1.14 22.43 -34.14
CA GLU A 9 2.02 23.62 -34.19
C GLU A 9 1.66 24.65 -33.12
N TRP A 10 0.36 24.85 -32.86
CA TRP A 10 -0.11 25.76 -31.81
C TRP A 10 0.27 25.27 -30.40
N ILE A 11 0.07 23.98 -30.11
CA ILE A 11 0.46 23.38 -28.83
C ILE A 11 1.97 23.46 -28.64
N TYR A 12 2.75 23.19 -29.71
CA TYR A 12 4.21 23.25 -29.67
C TYR A 12 4.69 24.69 -29.37
N ARG A 13 4.19 25.69 -30.10
CA ARG A 13 4.52 27.11 -29.84
C ARG A 13 4.09 27.55 -28.45
N TYR A 14 2.90 27.14 -28.00
CA TYR A 14 2.43 27.44 -26.65
C TYR A 14 3.34 26.82 -25.58
N ALA A 15 3.78 25.57 -25.78
CA ALA A 15 4.68 24.88 -24.88
C ALA A 15 6.08 25.51 -24.85
N GLU A 16 6.56 26.01 -25.98
CA GLU A 16 7.86 26.68 -26.09
C GLU A 16 7.85 28.06 -25.40
N VAL A 17 6.78 28.84 -25.60
CA VAL A 17 6.59 30.15 -24.94
C VAL A 17 6.40 30.01 -23.43
N ASN A 18 5.68 28.97 -22.98
CA ASN A 18 5.37 28.76 -21.56
C ASN A 18 6.24 27.69 -20.89
N LYS A 19 7.37 27.31 -21.50
CA LYS A 19 8.20 26.17 -21.09
C LYS A 19 8.56 26.18 -19.61
N VAL A 20 8.89 27.35 -19.05
CA VAL A 20 9.23 27.51 -17.63
C VAL A 20 8.01 27.28 -16.73
N GLN A 21 6.86 27.87 -17.07
CA GLN A 21 5.62 27.71 -16.30
C GLN A 21 5.12 26.26 -16.34
N LEU A 22 5.15 25.62 -17.51
CA LEU A 22 4.78 24.21 -17.67
C LEU A 22 5.73 23.30 -16.89
N THR A 23 7.04 23.58 -16.89
CA THR A 23 8.01 22.81 -16.12
C THR A 23 7.76 22.93 -14.62
N LEU A 24 7.51 24.15 -14.11
CA LEU A 24 7.16 24.38 -12.71
C LEU A 24 5.84 23.69 -12.33
N LEU A 25 4.85 23.70 -13.22
CA LEU A 25 3.57 23.02 -13.00
C LEU A 25 3.75 21.50 -12.94
N LEU A 26 4.56 20.92 -13.83
CA LEU A 26 4.88 19.49 -13.81
C LEU A 26 5.66 19.10 -12.54
N LEU A 27 6.62 19.92 -12.11
CA LEU A 27 7.37 19.69 -10.86
C LEU A 27 6.44 19.74 -9.64
N ASN A 28 5.54 20.72 -9.58
CA ASN A 28 4.55 20.81 -8.50
C ASN A 28 3.58 19.63 -8.54
N ALA A 29 3.08 19.24 -9.71
CA ALA A 29 2.22 18.08 -9.86
C ALA A 29 2.92 16.79 -9.43
N ALA A 30 4.20 16.60 -9.80
CA ALA A 30 5.01 15.47 -9.36
C ALA A 30 5.26 15.50 -7.84
N GLY A 31 5.53 16.67 -7.27
CA GLY A 31 5.66 16.86 -5.82
C GLY A 31 4.38 16.50 -5.06
N LEU A 32 3.23 17.00 -5.51
CA LEU A 32 1.93 16.66 -4.93
C LEU A 32 1.60 15.17 -5.07
N PHE A 33 1.89 14.58 -6.23
CA PHE A 33 1.69 13.16 -6.47
C PHE A 33 2.55 12.29 -5.55
N THR A 34 3.83 12.63 -5.38
CA THR A 34 4.73 11.88 -4.48
C THR A 34 4.30 12.00 -3.01
N LEU A 35 3.89 13.18 -2.56
CA LEU A 35 3.32 13.36 -1.23
C LEU A 35 2.04 12.56 -1.03
N TRP A 36 1.12 12.60 -1.99
CA TRP A 36 -0.11 11.83 -1.95
C TRP A 36 0.15 10.32 -1.93
N TYR A 37 1.01 9.83 -2.83
CA TYR A 37 1.36 8.41 -2.92
C TYR A 37 2.03 7.90 -1.64
N THR A 38 2.98 8.66 -1.09
CA THR A 38 3.66 8.29 0.17
C THR A 38 2.73 8.35 1.38
N TYR A 39 1.86 9.35 1.46
CA TYR A 39 0.83 9.46 2.48
C TYR A 39 -0.13 8.27 2.43
N TRP A 40 -0.65 7.96 1.24
CA TRP A 40 -1.54 6.84 0.99
C TRP A 40 -0.87 5.52 1.40
N LYS A 41 0.34 5.24 0.90
CA LYS A 41 1.11 4.03 1.27
C LYS A 41 1.31 3.91 2.78
N THR A 42 1.64 5.01 3.45
CA THR A 42 1.82 5.04 4.91
C THR A 42 0.53 4.73 5.66
N ARG A 43 -0.61 5.23 5.20
CA ARG A 43 -1.92 4.96 5.80
C ARG A 43 -2.26 3.47 5.77
N PHE A 44 -2.04 2.80 4.65
CA PHE A 44 -2.31 1.35 4.51
C PHE A 44 -1.41 0.51 5.41
N ILE A 45 -0.12 0.85 5.49
CA ILE A 45 0.82 0.17 6.38
C ILE A 45 0.41 0.35 7.85
N ARG A 46 0.00 1.57 8.24
CA ARG A 46 -0.49 1.83 9.60
C ARG A 46 -1.76 1.05 9.89
N LEU A 47 -2.72 1.04 8.96
CA LEU A 47 -3.97 0.30 9.11
C LEU A 47 -3.70 -1.20 9.31
N MET A 48 -2.84 -1.80 8.48
CA MET A 48 -2.48 -3.21 8.63
C MET A 48 -1.80 -3.50 9.98
N ARG A 49 -0.90 -2.62 10.43
CA ARG A 49 -0.27 -2.74 11.75
C ARG A 49 -1.31 -2.70 12.88
N THR A 50 -2.26 -1.76 12.81
CA THR A 50 -3.36 -1.69 13.77
C THR A 50 -4.23 -2.95 13.73
N THR A 51 -4.44 -3.55 12.55
CA THR A 51 -5.15 -4.83 12.41
C THR A 51 -4.40 -5.95 13.12
N PHE A 52 -3.08 -6.05 12.99
CA PHE A 52 -2.29 -7.05 13.74
C PHE A 52 -2.34 -6.83 15.25
N GLU A 53 -2.31 -5.57 15.69
CA GLU A 53 -2.44 -5.21 17.11
C GLU A 53 -3.81 -5.61 17.67
N ARG A 54 -4.90 -5.29 16.96
CA ARG A 54 -6.28 -5.60 17.38
C ARG A 54 -6.61 -7.09 17.34
N SER A 55 -6.00 -7.82 16.43
CA SER A 55 -6.22 -9.27 16.27
C SER A 55 -5.24 -10.12 17.07
N ASN A 56 -4.38 -9.52 17.90
CA ASN A 56 -3.33 -10.22 18.65
C ASN A 56 -2.46 -11.12 17.76
N LEU A 57 -2.07 -10.63 16.58
CA LEU A 57 -1.16 -11.30 15.66
C LEU A 57 0.28 -10.82 15.93
N TYR A 58 0.82 -11.28 17.05
CA TYR A 58 2.20 -11.00 17.45
C TYR A 58 2.74 -12.12 18.34
N VAL A 59 4.07 -12.24 18.40
CA VAL A 59 4.76 -13.11 19.36
C VAL A 59 5.28 -12.25 20.51
N THR A 60 5.06 -12.67 21.74
CA THR A 60 5.68 -12.04 22.91
C THR A 60 7.03 -12.68 23.18
N VAL A 61 8.09 -11.88 23.14
CA VAL A 61 9.42 -12.30 23.59
C VAL A 61 9.64 -11.74 24.98
N THR A 62 9.63 -12.64 25.97
CA THR A 62 10.02 -12.34 27.34
C THR A 62 11.52 -12.54 27.47
N LYS A 63 12.25 -11.49 27.83
CA LYS A 63 13.67 -11.60 28.19
C LYS A 63 13.75 -11.68 29.73
N PRO A 64 14.70 -12.46 30.30
CA PRO A 64 14.78 -12.70 31.74
C PRO A 64 14.83 -11.45 32.63
N ASN A 65 15.15 -10.26 32.09
CA ASN A 65 15.22 -8.99 32.82
C ASN A 65 14.72 -7.78 32.00
N LYS A 66 13.88 -7.96 30.97
CA LYS A 66 13.36 -6.83 30.17
C LYS A 66 11.86 -6.95 29.89
N LYS A 67 11.23 -5.79 29.67
CA LYS A 67 9.82 -5.65 29.26
C LYS A 67 9.48 -6.61 28.11
N VAL A 68 8.32 -7.26 28.21
CA VAL A 68 7.74 -8.11 27.17
C VAL A 68 7.66 -7.30 25.87
N ARG A 69 8.37 -7.75 24.82
CA ARG A 69 8.30 -7.13 23.50
C ARG A 69 7.35 -7.92 22.60
N LYS A 70 6.40 -7.22 21.98
CA LYS A 70 5.55 -7.77 20.92
C LYS A 70 6.30 -7.69 19.59
N LEU A 71 6.50 -8.84 18.96
CA LEU A 71 7.07 -8.97 17.62
C LEU A 71 5.94 -9.18 16.63
N TYR A 72 5.76 -8.22 15.75
CA TYR A 72 4.80 -8.27 14.65
C TYR A 72 5.49 -8.77 13.37
N PRO A 73 4.72 -9.30 12.40
CA PRO A 73 5.23 -9.55 11.06
C PRO A 73 5.85 -8.28 10.46
N ARG A 74 7.02 -8.43 9.84
CA ARG A 74 7.73 -7.31 9.22
C ARG A 74 7.37 -7.22 7.75
N LEU A 75 6.84 -6.09 7.32
CA LEU A 75 6.53 -5.84 5.91
C LEU A 75 7.81 -5.95 5.07
N THR A 76 7.84 -6.86 4.11
CA THR A 76 8.91 -7.02 3.13
C THR A 76 8.57 -6.31 1.84
N LYS A 77 7.32 -6.42 1.39
CA LYS A 77 6.84 -5.82 0.14
C LYS A 77 5.40 -5.33 0.29
N LEU A 78 5.12 -4.19 -0.33
CA LEU A 78 3.76 -3.73 -0.60
C LEU A 78 3.70 -3.40 -2.09
N SER A 79 2.87 -4.14 -2.82
CA SER A 79 2.68 -3.97 -4.26
C SER A 79 1.22 -3.81 -4.62
N ASP A 80 0.95 -2.84 -5.47
CA ASP A 80 -0.34 -2.59 -6.12
C ASP A 80 -0.36 -3.03 -7.59
N GLN A 81 0.79 -3.46 -8.11
CA GLN A 81 0.99 -3.84 -9.51
C GLN A 81 1.07 -5.37 -9.70
N ASP A 82 1.45 -6.12 -8.66
CA ASP A 82 1.63 -7.58 -8.76
C ASP A 82 0.31 -8.32 -9.05
N ASP A 83 -0.82 -7.72 -8.71
CA ASP A 83 -2.14 -8.29 -8.90
C ASP A 83 -3.13 -7.19 -9.32
N PRO A 84 -3.82 -7.34 -10.47
CA PRO A 84 -4.75 -6.31 -10.95
C PRO A 84 -5.92 -6.09 -9.97
N GLU A 85 -6.40 -7.15 -9.31
CA GLU A 85 -7.57 -7.10 -8.44
C GLU A 85 -7.25 -6.79 -6.96
N TYR A 86 -6.01 -7.03 -6.54
CA TYR A 86 -5.62 -6.99 -5.12
C TYR A 86 -4.41 -6.09 -4.85
N PHE A 87 -4.39 -5.46 -3.67
CA PHE A 87 -3.16 -4.96 -3.05
C PHE A 87 -2.48 -6.10 -2.30
N VAL A 88 -1.20 -6.33 -2.62
CA VAL A 88 -0.42 -7.44 -2.06
C VAL A 88 0.50 -6.91 -0.97
N PHE A 89 0.32 -7.44 0.24
CA PHE A 89 1.22 -7.21 1.37
C PHE A 89 2.00 -8.48 1.66
N GLU A 90 3.31 -8.41 1.58
CA GLU A 90 4.20 -9.51 1.97
C GLU A 90 4.87 -9.20 3.29
N TYR A 91 4.89 -10.21 4.16
CA TYR A 91 5.44 -10.12 5.50
C TYR A 91 6.38 -11.27 5.78
N ALA A 92 7.51 -10.96 6.41
CA ALA A 92 8.33 -11.93 7.12
C ALA A 92 7.75 -12.13 8.54
N MET A 93 7.31 -13.34 8.84
CA MET A 93 6.77 -13.73 10.14
C MET A 93 7.90 -14.01 11.14
N PRO A 94 7.74 -13.61 12.41
CA PRO A 94 8.59 -14.09 13.49
C PRO A 94 8.43 -15.60 13.69
N ILE A 95 9.48 -16.24 14.18
CA ILE A 95 9.43 -17.65 14.61
C ILE A 95 8.34 -17.81 15.68
N GLY A 96 7.48 -18.81 15.51
CA GLY A 96 6.35 -19.09 16.41
C GLY A 96 5.00 -18.58 15.91
N MET A 97 4.94 -17.88 14.78
CA MET A 97 3.68 -17.60 14.07
C MET A 97 3.44 -18.62 12.95
N THR A 98 2.17 -18.87 12.64
CA THR A 98 1.77 -19.79 11.56
C THR A 98 0.78 -19.09 10.63
N VAL A 99 0.82 -19.41 9.33
CA VAL A 99 -0.12 -18.87 8.33
C VAL A 99 -1.57 -19.13 8.75
N LYS A 100 -1.85 -20.33 9.29
CA LYS A 100 -3.17 -20.72 9.80
C LYS A 100 -3.75 -19.71 10.81
N SER A 101 -2.91 -19.15 11.69
CA SER A 101 -3.37 -18.14 12.66
C SER A 101 -3.85 -16.84 12.00
N PHE A 102 -3.33 -16.51 10.82
CA PHE A 102 -3.78 -15.37 10.02
C PHE A 102 -5.06 -15.70 9.23
N GLU A 103 -5.17 -16.92 8.71
CA GLU A 103 -6.37 -17.41 8.03
C GLU A 103 -7.58 -17.44 8.98
N GLU A 104 -7.40 -17.92 10.21
CA GLU A 104 -8.45 -17.91 11.24
C GLU A 104 -8.92 -16.48 11.58
N LYS A 105 -8.01 -15.51 11.49
CA LYS A 105 -8.28 -14.08 11.78
C LYS A 105 -8.57 -13.28 10.51
N LYS A 106 -8.81 -13.93 9.38
CA LYS A 106 -9.08 -13.31 8.08
C LYS A 106 -10.12 -12.18 8.14
N LYS A 107 -11.20 -12.41 8.88
CA LYS A 107 -12.31 -11.45 9.05
C LYS A 107 -11.87 -10.10 9.63
N HIS A 108 -10.80 -10.06 10.43
CA HIS A 108 -10.26 -8.79 10.94
C HIS A 108 -9.64 -7.94 9.83
N PHE A 109 -8.96 -8.56 8.85
CA PHE A 109 -8.44 -7.86 7.69
C PHE A 109 -9.58 -7.34 6.82
N GLU A 110 -10.57 -8.19 6.57
CA GLU A 110 -11.72 -7.80 5.74
C GLU A 110 -12.48 -6.62 6.33
N THR A 111 -12.69 -6.64 7.65
CA THR A 111 -13.34 -5.54 8.38
C THR A 111 -12.49 -4.28 8.40
N ALA A 112 -11.17 -4.40 8.58
CA ALA A 112 -10.28 -3.24 8.65
C ALA A 112 -10.18 -2.48 7.33
N PHE A 113 -10.25 -3.19 6.20
CA PHE A 113 -10.13 -2.63 4.86
C PHE A 113 -11.47 -2.47 4.12
N ASP A 114 -12.58 -2.88 4.72
CA ASP A 114 -13.92 -2.97 4.08
C ASP A 114 -13.84 -3.65 2.70
N ALA A 115 -13.06 -4.72 2.61
CA ALA A 115 -12.72 -5.39 1.36
C ALA A 115 -12.43 -6.88 1.58
N LYS A 116 -12.64 -7.72 0.56
CA LYS A 116 -12.27 -9.13 0.64
C LYS A 116 -10.76 -9.30 0.80
N ALA A 117 -10.35 -10.24 1.65
CA ALA A 117 -8.95 -10.56 1.88
C ALA A 117 -8.65 -11.98 1.39
N LEU A 118 -7.41 -12.22 0.97
CA LEU A 118 -6.85 -13.56 0.81
C LEU A 118 -5.57 -13.62 1.64
N VAL A 119 -5.42 -14.70 2.38
CA VAL A 119 -4.24 -14.95 3.20
C VAL A 119 -3.63 -16.24 2.68
N SER A 120 -2.36 -16.19 2.34
CA SER A 120 -1.57 -17.34 1.93
C SER A 120 -0.14 -17.18 2.41
N GLY A 121 0.66 -18.23 2.38
CA GLY A 121 2.05 -18.14 2.80
C GLY A 121 2.76 -19.49 2.79
N GLU A 122 4.08 -19.43 2.83
CA GLU A 122 4.94 -20.60 2.88
C GLU A 122 6.08 -20.35 3.88
N GLY A 123 6.30 -21.30 4.78
CA GLY A 123 7.30 -21.18 5.84
C GLY A 123 7.08 -19.95 6.73
N LEU A 124 8.06 -19.04 6.74
CA LEU A 124 8.01 -17.77 7.49
C LEU A 124 7.54 -16.58 6.64
N MET A 125 7.08 -16.81 5.41
CA MET A 125 6.57 -15.76 4.54
C MET A 125 5.05 -15.79 4.51
N LEU A 126 4.45 -14.61 4.60
CA LEU A 126 3.00 -14.40 4.61
C LEU A 126 2.63 -13.38 3.53
N SER A 127 1.67 -13.74 2.68
CA SER A 127 1.04 -12.86 1.71
C SER A 127 -0.40 -12.58 2.14
N ILE A 128 -0.71 -11.31 2.34
CA ILE A 128 -2.07 -10.83 2.58
C ILE A 128 -2.47 -9.99 1.37
N LYS A 129 -3.44 -10.46 0.60
CA LYS A 129 -4.00 -9.74 -0.54
C LYS A 129 -5.33 -9.09 -0.14
N ILE A 130 -5.51 -7.80 -0.39
CA ILE A 130 -6.74 -7.05 -0.09
C ILE A 130 -7.35 -6.53 -1.39
N LYS A 131 -8.61 -6.85 -1.66
CA LYS A 131 -9.26 -6.50 -2.92
C LYS A 131 -9.42 -4.97 -3.07
N LYS A 132 -9.23 -4.45 -4.29
CA LYS A 132 -9.25 -2.99 -4.58
C LYS A 132 -10.63 -2.33 -4.57
N GLU A 133 -11.71 -3.10 -4.36
CA GLU A 133 -13.13 -2.71 -4.60
C GLU A 133 -13.58 -1.37 -3.98
N LYS A 134 -13.04 -0.93 -2.84
CA LYS A 134 -13.47 0.32 -2.16
C LYS A 134 -12.34 1.24 -1.68
N LEU A 135 -11.09 0.85 -1.89
CA LEU A 135 -9.94 1.58 -1.33
C LEU A 135 -9.71 2.95 -1.99
N ILE A 136 -10.36 3.20 -3.12
CA ILE A 136 -10.30 4.46 -3.89
C ILE A 136 -11.31 5.50 -3.36
N HIS A 137 -12.39 5.09 -2.69
CA HIS A 137 -13.45 6.01 -2.24
C HIS A 137 -13.31 6.55 -0.80
N SER A 138 -12.34 6.07 -0.02
CA SER A 138 -12.09 6.55 1.36
C SER A 138 -10.97 7.61 1.48
N ALA A 139 -10.54 8.14 0.33
CA ALA A 139 -9.52 9.20 0.20
C ALA A 139 -10.10 10.56 -0.24
N ALA A 140 -11.43 10.67 -0.34
CA ALA A 140 -12.16 11.92 -0.60
C ALA A 140 -12.80 12.45 0.68
#